data_AF-A0A382XZC8-F1
#
_entry.id   AF-A0A382XZC8-F1
#
_cell.length_a   1.000
_cell.length_b   1.000
_cell.length_c   1.000
_cell.angle_alpha   90.00
_cell.angle_beta   90.00
_cell.angle_gamma   90.00
#
_symmetry.space_group_name_H-M   'P 1'
#
loop_
_entity.id
_entity.type
_entity.pdbx_description
1 polymer ?
#
loop_
_entity_poly.entity_id
_entity_poly.type
_entity_poly.pdbx_seq_one_letter_code
_entity_poly.pdbx_strand_id
1 'polypeptide(L)' 'AGSRSDLHVYAGQPHGFFNKGKKGNYYEKTVLEMDKFLISLGWLKGKPTIKIP' A
#
# COMPACT_ATOMS: atom_id res chain seq x y z
N ALA A 1 18.07 -16.97 1.55
CA ALA A 1 16.97 -16.65 0.62
C ALA A 1 15.72 -17.42 1.06
N GLY A 2 14.51 -16.89 0.82
CA GLY A 2 13.26 -17.56 1.21
C GLY A 2 12.28 -16.72 2.03
N SER A 3 12.64 -15.49 2.41
CA SER A 3 11.71 -14.54 3.03
C SER A 3 10.66 -14.09 2.02
N ARG A 4 9.39 -14.01 2.44
CA ARG A 4 8.31 -13.43 1.64
C ARG A 4 8.60 -11.96 1.35
N SER A 5 8.42 -11.55 0.10
CA SER A 5 8.55 -10.16 -0.35
C SER A 5 7.52 -9.92 -1.47
N ASP A 6 6.59 -8.98 -1.23
CA ASP A 6 5.50 -8.66 -2.15
C ASP A 6 5.84 -7.34 -2.87
N LEU A 7 5.85 -7.36 -4.21
CA LEU A 7 6.18 -6.20 -5.04
C LEU A 7 4.93 -5.64 -5.72
N HIS A 8 4.66 -4.35 -5.52
CA HIS A 8 3.57 -3.62 -6.16
C HIS A 8 4.14 -2.53 -7.08
N VAL A 9 3.93 -2.66 -8.39
CA VAL A 9 4.46 -1.74 -9.41
C VAL A 9 3.36 -0.77 -9.87
N TYR A 10 3.67 0.52 -9.87
CA TYR A 10 2.79 1.59 -10.35
C TYR A 10 3.40 2.25 -11.58
N ALA A 11 3.06 1.73 -12.75
CA ALA A 11 3.67 2.14 -14.02
C ALA A 11 3.47 3.65 -14.29
N GLY A 12 4.54 4.30 -14.75
CA GLY A 12 4.54 5.72 -15.14
C GLY A 12 4.49 6.71 -13.97
N GLN A 13 4.54 6.26 -12.71
CA GLN A 13 4.55 7.17 -11.57
C GLN A 13 5.95 7.71 -11.24
N PRO A 14 6.11 9.01 -10.95
CA PRO A 14 7.40 9.61 -10.62
C PRO A 14 7.87 9.23 -9.21
N HIS A 15 9.14 9.47 -8.90
CA HIS A 15 9.66 9.27 -7.55
C HIS A 15 8.86 10.08 -6.51
N GLY A 16 8.47 9.44 -5.41
CA GLY A 16 7.70 10.06 -4.33
C GLY A 16 6.22 10.30 -4.66
N PHE A 17 5.66 9.65 -5.70
CA PHE A 17 4.23 9.75 -6.06
C PHE A 17 3.28 9.31 -4.93
N PHE A 18 3.71 8.38 -4.08
CA PHE A 18 2.92 7.82 -3.00
C PHE A 18 2.84 8.71 -1.75
N ASN A 19 3.58 9.83 -1.70
CA ASN A 19 3.59 10.70 -0.52
C ASN A 19 2.21 11.34 -0.28
N LYS A 20 1.83 11.45 0.99
CA LYS A 20 0.59 12.12 1.41
C LYS A 20 0.55 13.55 0.86
N GLY A 21 -0.59 13.96 0.29
CA GLY A 21 -0.79 15.28 -0.29
C GLY A 21 -0.33 15.43 -1.76
N LYS A 22 0.23 14.38 -2.37
CA LYS A 22 0.42 14.34 -3.83
C LYS A 22 -0.94 14.18 -4.54
N LYS A 23 -1.01 14.67 -5.78
CA LYS A 23 -2.20 14.52 -6.62
C LYS A 23 -2.49 13.04 -6.90
N GLY A 24 -3.77 12.69 -6.95
CA GLY A 24 -4.24 11.32 -7.20
C GLY A 24 -4.59 10.57 -5.90
N ASN A 25 -4.74 9.26 -5.99
CA ASN A 25 -5.12 8.37 -4.88
C ASN A 25 -4.03 7.33 -4.55
N TYR A 26 -2.77 7.63 -4.87
CA TYR A 26 -1.68 6.68 -4.71
C TYR A 26 -1.21 6.52 -3.26
N TYR A 27 -1.37 7.54 -2.43
CA TYR A 27 -1.13 7.40 -1.00
C TYR A 27 -2.08 6.34 -0.41
N GLU A 28 -3.37 6.46 -0.68
CA GLU A 28 -4.38 5.54 -0.16
C GLU A 28 -4.19 4.12 -0.72
N LYS A 29 -3.86 4.01 -2.01
CA LYS A 29 -3.57 2.71 -2.64
C LYS A 29 -2.36 2.02 -2.01
N THR A 30 -1.24 2.73 -1.88
CA THR A 30 0.00 2.13 -1.34
C THR A 30 -0.14 1.76 0.13
N VAL A 31 -0.84 2.58 0.92
CA VAL A 31 -1.16 2.27 2.32
C VAL A 31 -2.11 1.08 2.43
N LEU A 32 -3.10 0.94 1.54
CA LEU A 32 -3.98 -0.23 1.54
C LEU A 32 -3.23 -1.52 1.22
N GLU A 33 -2.32 -1.52 0.26
CA GLU A 33 -1.50 -2.71 -0.05
C GLU A 33 -0.60 -3.08 1.14
N MET A 34 -0.03 -2.09 1.83
CA MET A 34 0.69 -2.32 3.10
C MET A 34 -0.22 -2.91 4.19
N ASP A 35 -1.43 -2.39 4.37
CA ASP A 35 -2.41 -2.88 5.36
C ASP A 35 -2.75 -4.35 5.09
N LYS A 36 -3.10 -4.70 3.85
CA LYS A 36 -3.35 -6.09 3.42
C LYS A 36 -2.16 -7.01 3.69
N PHE A 37 -0.93 -6.55 3.41
CA PHE A 37 0.28 -7.31 3.69
C PHE A 37 0.41 -7.59 5.19
N LEU A 38 0.26 -6.58 6.05
CA LEU A 38 0.34 -6.72 7.50
C LEU A 38 -0.78 -7.59 8.08
N ILE A 39 -2.01 -7.50 7.56
CA ILE A 39 -3.10 -8.44 7.90
C ILE A 39 -2.71 -9.86 7.54
N SER A 40 -2.13 -10.08 6.36
CA SER A 40 -1.73 -11.42 5.91
C SER A 40 -0.61 -12.05 6.74
N LEU A 41 0.18 -11.22 7.46
CA LEU A 41 1.17 -11.67 8.44
C LEU A 41 0.57 -11.88 9.85
N GLY A 42 -0.70 -11.51 10.06
CA GLY A 42 -1.37 -11.55 11.36
C GLY A 42 -1.02 -10.39 12.30
N TRP A 43 -0.39 -9.32 11.79
CA TRP A 43 0.04 -8.17 12.59
C TRP A 43 -1.10 -7.18 12.83
N LEU A 44 -2.03 -7.08 11.88
CA LEU A 44 -3.26 -6.30 11.99
C LEU A 44 -4.49 -7.20 11.94
N LYS A 45 -5.60 -6.74 12.52
CA LYS A 45 -6.87 -7.46 12.58
C LYS A 45 -8.01 -6.57 12.07
N GLY A 46 -9.03 -7.20 11.51
CA GLY A 46 -10.20 -6.50 10.98
C GLY A 46 -10.03 -6.10 9.51
N LYS A 47 -10.97 -5.30 9.02
CA LYS A 47 -10.96 -4.79 7.64
C LYS A 47 -10.20 -3.46 7.58
N PRO A 48 -9.45 -3.16 6.51
CA PRO A 48 -8.85 -1.85 6.30
C PRO A 48 -9.89 -0.74 6.41
N THR A 49 -9.56 0.35 7.10
CA THR A 49 -10.45 1.50 7.31
C THR A 49 -10.16 2.67 6.37
N ILE A 50 -9.03 2.60 5.65
CA ILE A 50 -8.66 3.61 4.66
C ILE A 50 -9.67 3.61 3.51
N LYS A 51 -10.13 4.80 3.12
CA LYS A 51 -11.03 4.98 1.97
C LYS A 51 -10.20 5.25 0.74
N ILE A 52 -10.36 4.45 -0.32
CA ILE A 52 -9.79 4.78 -1.63
C ILE A 52 -10.83 5.64 -2.39
N PRO A 53 -10.46 6.83 -2.88
CA PRO A 53 -11.25 7.60 -3.85
C PRO A 53 -11.39 6.88 -5.19
#